data_AF-A0A3L6RU54-F1
#
_entry.id   AF-A0A3L6RU54-F1
#
_cell.length_a   1.000
_cell.length_b   1.000
_cell.length_c   1.000
_cell.angle_alpha   90.00
_cell.angle_beta   90.00
_cell.angle_gamma   90.00
#
_symmetry.space_group_name_H-M   'P 1'
#
loop_
_entity.id
_entity.type
_entity.pdbx_description
1 polymer ?
#
loop_
_entity_poly.entity_id
_entity_poly.type
_entity_poly.pdbx_seq_one_letter_code
_entity_poly.pdbx_strand_id
1 'polypeptide(L)'
;MEARRRHRSSLAELPIDLAIKIAGRLAATSERPMDDLRALRATCRRMLRVCGEPEVGQRVALGWFADDMSWDDPVGYATLVGRLTKVGNSEACFLTGMEVAFRKGTPLASVCTVELQRAAEFGHNLAAYVAAILLYRANDDAVSDDAARRYMRQVECEEEAVAVSAASRGDG
;
A
#
# COMPACT_ATOMS: atom_id res chain seq x y z
N MET A 1 -42.40 14.87 -30.08
CA MET A 1 -42.30 13.98 -28.89
C MET A 1 -40.88 13.42 -28.89
N GLU A 2 -39.94 14.17 -28.31
CA GLU A 2 -38.52 13.81 -28.32
C GLU A 2 -38.26 12.70 -27.30
N ALA A 3 -37.78 11.56 -27.81
CA ALA A 3 -37.31 10.46 -26.98
C ALA A 3 -36.07 10.93 -26.21
N ARG A 4 -36.22 11.17 -24.91
CA ARG A 4 -35.09 11.27 -23.97
C ARG A 4 -34.24 10.02 -24.14
N ARG A 5 -33.11 10.11 -24.86
CA ARG A 5 -32.05 9.09 -24.83
C ARG A 5 -31.69 8.92 -23.36
N ARG A 6 -32.17 7.85 -22.74
CA ARG A 6 -31.63 7.38 -21.47
C ARG A 6 -30.17 7.08 -21.76
N HIS A 7 -29.28 8.00 -21.41
CA HIS A 7 -27.85 7.72 -21.38
C HIS A 7 -27.73 6.46 -20.51
N ARG A 8 -27.41 5.31 -21.12
CA ARG A 8 -26.88 4.18 -20.35
C ARG A 8 -25.73 4.77 -19.56
N SER A 9 -25.79 4.71 -18.24
CA SER A 9 -24.71 5.19 -17.40
C SER A 9 -23.41 4.55 -17.92
N SER A 10 -22.44 5.35 -18.36
CA SER A 10 -21.18 4.85 -18.93
C SER A 10 -20.46 3.87 -18.00
N LEU A 11 -20.70 4.02 -16.68
CA LEU A 11 -20.24 3.09 -15.63
C LEU A 11 -20.86 1.68 -15.72
N ALA A 12 -22.01 1.49 -16.37
CA ALA A 12 -22.60 0.17 -16.61
C ALA A 12 -21.89 -0.57 -17.75
N GLU A 13 -21.28 0.16 -18.68
CA GLU A 13 -20.61 -0.40 -19.86
C GLU A 13 -19.11 -0.66 -19.62
N LEU A 14 -18.51 0.04 -18.64
CA LEU A 14 -17.13 -0.20 -18.23
C LEU A 14 -16.95 -1.64 -17.69
N PRO A 15 -15.99 -2.44 -18.16
CA PRO A 15 -15.64 -3.73 -17.54
C PRO A 15 -15.26 -3.59 -16.06
N ILE A 16 -15.58 -4.59 -15.23
CA ILE A 16 -15.35 -4.54 -13.78
C ILE A 16 -13.86 -4.38 -13.43
N ASP A 17 -12.98 -5.09 -14.13
CA ASP A 17 -11.53 -5.04 -13.90
C ASP A 17 -10.95 -3.65 -14.19
N LEU A 18 -11.49 -2.96 -15.21
CA LEU A 18 -11.11 -1.59 -15.51
C LEU A 18 -11.63 -0.62 -14.45
N ALA A 19 -12.84 -0.84 -13.92
CA ALA A 19 -13.37 -0.04 -12.82
C ALA A 19 -12.51 -0.20 -11.56
N ILE A 20 -12.09 -1.42 -11.22
CA ILE A 20 -11.16 -1.71 -10.12
C ILE A 20 -9.83 -1.01 -10.35
N LYS A 21 -9.28 -1.10 -11.57
CA LYS A 21 -8.01 -0.43 -11.90
C LYS A 21 -8.11 1.10 -11.79
N ILE A 22 -9.23 1.70 -12.20
CA ILE A 22 -9.47 3.14 -12.08
C ILE A 22 -9.63 3.54 -10.61
N ALA A 23 -10.46 2.84 -9.84
CA ALA A 23 -10.65 3.11 -8.41
C ALA A 23 -9.34 2.91 -7.62
N GLY A 24 -8.56 1.90 -7.96
CA GLY A 24 -7.25 1.67 -7.36
C GLY A 24 -6.22 2.73 -7.74
N ARG A 25 -6.26 3.28 -8.97
CA ARG A 25 -5.42 4.43 -9.33
C ARG A 25 -5.84 5.69 -8.57
N LEU A 26 -7.15 5.95 -8.47
CA LEU A 26 -7.69 7.04 -7.67
C LEU A 26 -7.23 6.95 -6.22
N ALA A 27 -7.29 5.74 -5.62
CA ALA A 27 -6.83 5.49 -4.26
C ALA A 27 -5.32 5.71 -4.04
N ALA A 28 -4.51 5.52 -5.09
CA ALA A 28 -3.05 5.67 -5.02
C ALA A 28 -2.58 7.11 -5.25
N THR A 29 -3.28 7.87 -6.09
CA THR A 29 -2.80 9.17 -6.56
C THR A 29 -3.58 10.37 -6.02
N SER A 30 -4.73 10.15 -5.40
CA SER A 30 -5.50 11.24 -4.80
C SER A 30 -4.84 11.75 -3.52
N GLU A 31 -4.88 13.06 -3.31
CA GLU A 31 -4.51 13.70 -2.04
C GLU A 31 -5.50 13.36 -0.92
N ARG A 32 -6.74 12.97 -1.26
CA ARG A 32 -7.80 12.63 -0.30
C ARG A 32 -8.47 11.30 -0.68
N PRO A 33 -7.71 10.20 -0.68
CA PRO A 33 -8.18 8.93 -1.26
C PRO A 33 -9.42 8.38 -0.55
N MET A 34 -9.57 8.62 0.76
CA MET A 34 -10.73 8.17 1.51
C MET A 34 -12.01 8.94 1.14
N ASP A 35 -11.91 10.24 0.89
CA ASP A 35 -13.06 11.05 0.51
C ASP A 35 -13.49 10.77 -0.93
N ASP A 36 -12.52 10.61 -1.83
CA ASP A 36 -12.77 10.25 -3.22
C ASP A 36 -13.38 8.86 -3.35
N LEU A 37 -12.88 7.87 -2.60
CA LEU A 37 -13.47 6.53 -2.57
C LEU A 37 -14.87 6.55 -1.96
N ARG A 38 -15.14 7.36 -0.93
CA ARG A 38 -16.48 7.54 -0.37
C ARG A 38 -17.43 8.15 -1.39
N ALA A 39 -17.00 9.20 -2.10
CA ALA A 39 -17.77 9.82 -3.17
C ALA A 39 -18.06 8.81 -4.29
N LEU A 40 -17.05 8.04 -4.70
CA LEU A 40 -17.19 7.02 -5.73
C LEU A 40 -18.17 5.91 -5.32
N ARG A 41 -18.11 5.43 -4.08
CA ARG A 41 -19.08 4.47 -3.51
C ARG A 41 -20.51 4.99 -3.55
N ALA A 42 -20.72 6.28 -3.34
CA ALA A 42 -22.04 6.91 -3.31
C ALA A 42 -22.68 7.02 -4.70
N THR A 43 -21.90 6.94 -5.79
CA THR A 43 -22.42 7.09 -7.17
C THR A 43 -23.41 5.97 -7.55
N CYS A 44 -23.08 4.72 -7.26
CA CYS A 44 -23.95 3.56 -7.53
C CYS A 44 -23.50 2.28 -6.82
N ARG A 45 -24.40 1.28 -6.75
CA ARG A 45 -24.12 -0.04 -6.16
C ARG A 45 -22.94 -0.78 -6.81
N ARG A 46 -22.70 -0.56 -8.10
CA ARG A 46 -21.56 -1.15 -8.80
C ARG A 46 -20.25 -0.60 -8.24
N MET A 47 -20.14 0.73 -8.16
CA MET A 47 -18.95 1.37 -7.61
C MET A 47 -18.77 1.09 -6.12
N LEU A 48 -19.87 0.92 -5.37
CA LEU A 48 -19.81 0.44 -3.99
C LEU A 48 -19.05 -0.90 -3.88
N ARG A 49 -19.35 -1.86 -4.78
CA ARG A 49 -18.64 -3.15 -4.84
C ARG A 49 -17.19 -2.98 -5.27
N VAL A 50 -16.95 -2.26 -6.37
CA VAL A 50 -15.60 -1.98 -6.90
C VAL A 50 -14.69 -1.39 -5.83
N CYS A 51 -15.15 -0.38 -5.09
CA CYS A 51 -14.34 0.26 -4.05
C CYS A 51 -14.17 -0.61 -2.79
N GLY A 52 -14.87 -1.74 -2.70
CA GLY A 52 -14.71 -2.74 -1.65
C GLY A 52 -13.77 -3.88 -2.04
N GLU A 53 -13.30 -3.92 -3.30
CA GLU A 53 -12.39 -4.96 -3.77
C GLU A 53 -11.00 -4.82 -3.12
N PRO A 54 -10.34 -5.94 -2.75
CA PRO A 54 -9.04 -5.93 -2.10
C PRO A 54 -7.97 -5.15 -2.87
N GLU A 55 -7.98 -5.21 -4.20
CA GLU A 55 -7.01 -4.54 -5.09
C GLU A 55 -7.10 -3.01 -5.01
N VAL A 56 -8.28 -2.47 -4.67
CA VAL A 56 -8.43 -1.04 -4.40
C VAL A 56 -7.82 -0.70 -3.05
N GLY A 57 -8.09 -1.52 -2.03
CA GLY A 57 -7.52 -1.35 -0.69
C GLY A 57 -5.99 -1.44 -0.68
N GLN A 58 -5.41 -2.39 -1.42
CA GLN A 58 -3.96 -2.55 -1.58
C GLN A 58 -3.27 -1.30 -2.12
N ARG A 59 -3.99 -0.44 -2.85
CA ARG A 59 -3.46 0.76 -3.49
C ARG A 59 -3.76 2.05 -2.76
N VAL A 60 -4.47 2.01 -1.63
CA VAL A 60 -4.70 3.21 -0.81
C VAL A 60 -3.36 3.75 -0.32
N ALA A 61 -3.02 4.97 -0.73
CA ALA A 61 -1.83 5.67 -0.25
C ALA A 61 -2.16 6.32 1.11
N LEU A 62 -1.78 5.65 2.20
CA LEU A 62 -1.98 6.12 3.57
C LEU A 62 -1.16 7.39 3.85
N GLY A 63 0.03 7.52 3.25
CA GLY A 63 0.92 8.65 3.47
C GLY A 63 0.29 10.03 3.26
N TRP A 64 -0.75 10.15 2.43
CA TRP A 64 -1.43 11.43 2.18
C TRP A 64 -2.33 11.92 3.32
N PHE A 65 -2.84 11.02 4.16
CA PHE A 65 -3.87 11.37 5.15
C PHE A 65 -3.67 10.70 6.52
N ALA A 66 -2.62 9.89 6.67
CA ALA A 66 -2.36 9.14 7.88
C ALA A 66 -2.21 10.06 9.10
N ASP A 67 -1.45 11.15 8.95
CA ASP A 67 -1.22 12.11 10.03
C ASP A 67 -2.55 12.71 10.48
N ASP A 68 -3.25 13.44 9.60
CA ASP A 68 -4.54 14.07 9.89
C ASP A 68 -5.55 13.10 10.53
N MET A 69 -5.72 11.92 9.92
CA MET A 69 -6.70 10.94 10.41
C MET A 69 -6.30 10.33 11.76
N SER A 70 -5.01 10.13 12.02
CA SER A 70 -4.54 9.61 13.30
C SER A 70 -4.77 10.58 14.46
N TRP A 71 -4.76 11.89 14.18
CA TRP A 71 -5.07 12.94 15.15
C TRP A 71 -6.58 13.12 15.35
N ASP A 72 -7.36 13.17 14.27
CA ASP A 72 -8.80 13.46 14.31
C ASP A 72 -9.65 12.26 14.77
N ASP A 73 -9.34 11.04 14.29
CA ASP A 73 -10.06 9.80 14.62
C ASP A 73 -9.09 8.63 14.78
N PRO A 74 -8.36 8.55 15.91
CA PRO A 74 -7.36 7.51 16.13
C PRO A 74 -7.95 6.08 16.11
N VAL A 75 -9.21 5.92 16.54
CA VAL A 75 -9.89 4.61 16.57
C VAL A 75 -10.27 4.17 15.15
N GLY A 76 -10.83 5.08 14.35
CA GLY A 76 -11.12 4.84 12.95
C GLY A 76 -9.86 4.60 12.12
N TYR A 77 -8.79 5.36 12.40
CA TYR A 77 -7.48 5.17 11.77
C TYR A 77 -6.92 3.78 12.04
N ALA A 78 -6.85 3.35 13.31
CA ALA A 78 -6.38 2.02 13.67
C ALA A 78 -7.23 0.90 13.03
N THR A 79 -8.55 1.10 12.98
CA THR A 79 -9.48 0.16 12.31
C THR A 79 -9.21 0.08 10.81
N LEU A 80 -8.94 1.22 10.16
CA LEU A 80 -8.63 1.29 8.74
C LEU A 80 -7.30 0.60 8.43
N VAL A 81 -6.24 0.92 9.18
CA VAL A 81 -4.92 0.28 9.06
C VAL A 81 -5.07 -1.23 9.17
N GLY A 82 -5.76 -1.74 10.20
CA GLY A 82 -5.98 -3.18 10.36
C GLY A 82 -6.74 -3.84 9.19
N ARG A 83 -7.67 -3.15 8.54
CA ARG A 83 -8.35 -3.65 7.33
C ARG A 83 -7.42 -3.66 6.12
N LEU A 84 -6.62 -2.62 5.95
CA LEU A 84 -5.66 -2.47 4.86
C LEU A 84 -4.51 -3.49 4.96
N THR A 85 -4.02 -3.74 6.18
CA THR A 85 -3.04 -4.80 6.47
C THR A 85 -3.58 -6.17 6.06
N LYS A 86 -4.84 -6.49 6.39
CA LYS A 86 -5.46 -7.78 6.00
C LYS A 86 -5.47 -7.98 4.48
N VAL A 87 -5.78 -6.94 3.71
CA VAL A 87 -5.76 -7.02 2.23
C VAL A 87 -4.36 -6.89 1.63
N GLY A 88 -3.33 -6.61 2.43
CA GLY A 88 -1.93 -6.57 1.99
C GLY A 88 -1.50 -5.24 1.40
N ASN A 89 -2.08 -4.13 1.86
CA ASN A 89 -1.57 -2.80 1.55
C ASN A 89 -0.17 -2.64 2.16
N SER A 90 0.80 -2.24 1.34
CA SER A 90 2.22 -2.22 1.73
C SER A 90 2.53 -1.20 2.83
N GLU A 91 1.92 -0.02 2.80
CA GLU A 91 2.08 1.01 3.84
C GLU A 91 1.43 0.56 5.16
N ALA A 92 0.23 -0.02 5.12
CA ALA A 92 -0.46 -0.53 6.30
C ALA A 92 0.29 -1.70 6.95
N CYS A 93 0.79 -2.63 6.12
CA CYS A 93 1.65 -3.73 6.55
C CYS A 93 2.95 -3.19 7.17
N PHE A 94 3.58 -2.17 6.59
CA PHE A 94 4.75 -1.52 7.19
C PHE A 94 4.43 -0.93 8.56
N LEU A 95 3.38 -0.12 8.68
CA LEU A 95 2.97 0.50 9.95
C LEU A 95 2.67 -0.55 11.03
N THR A 96 1.90 -1.58 10.68
CA THR A 96 1.58 -2.69 11.60
C THR A 96 2.85 -3.44 12.02
N GLY A 97 3.74 -3.69 11.05
CA GLY A 97 5.00 -4.38 11.27
C GLY A 97 5.95 -3.61 12.20
N MET A 98 6.02 -2.29 12.05
CA MET A 98 6.76 -1.39 12.94
C MET A 98 6.17 -1.39 14.36
N GLU A 99 4.84 -1.28 14.48
CA GLU A 99 4.18 -1.30 15.79
C GLU A 99 4.53 -2.58 16.58
N VAL A 100 4.50 -3.74 15.91
CA VAL A 100 4.86 -5.03 16.51
C VAL A 100 6.35 -5.08 16.86
N ALA A 101 7.23 -4.64 15.96
CA ALA A 101 8.69 -4.70 16.14
C ALA A 101 9.16 -3.88 17.35
N PHE A 102 8.49 -2.74 17.64
CA PHE A 102 8.89 -1.82 18.71
C PHE A 102 8.00 -1.91 19.97
N ARG A 103 7.02 -2.81 20.01
CA ARG A 103 6.15 -2.98 21.18
C ARG A 103 6.95 -3.50 22.37
N LYS A 104 6.94 -2.74 23.48
CA LYS A 104 7.63 -3.06 24.74
C LYS A 104 7.20 -4.44 25.28
N GLY A 105 8.17 -5.30 25.61
CA GLY A 105 7.92 -6.62 26.21
C GLY A 105 7.83 -7.77 25.20
N THR A 106 7.84 -7.47 23.90
CA THR A 106 8.05 -8.47 22.84
C THR A 106 9.57 -8.71 22.71
N PRO A 107 10.07 -9.95 22.61
CA PRO A 107 11.47 -10.19 22.30
C PRO A 107 11.83 -9.44 21.01
N LEU A 108 13.02 -8.83 20.94
CA LEU A 108 13.44 -7.90 19.88
C LEU A 108 13.24 -8.41 18.42
N ALA A 109 13.02 -9.70 18.21
CA ALA A 109 12.99 -10.32 16.90
C ALA A 109 12.34 -11.72 16.97
N SER A 110 11.09 -11.90 16.53
CA SER A 110 10.82 -13.12 15.73
C SER A 110 11.25 -12.88 14.28
N VAL A 111 12.45 -12.29 14.16
CA VAL A 111 13.39 -12.08 13.05
C VAL A 111 12.88 -11.37 11.78
N CYS A 112 11.60 -11.49 11.45
CA CYS A 112 10.86 -10.64 10.53
C CYS A 112 9.40 -10.66 10.95
N THR A 113 8.82 -9.51 11.31
CA THR A 113 7.35 -9.48 11.44
C THR A 113 6.77 -9.77 10.06
N VAL A 114 5.79 -10.68 9.99
CA VAL A 114 5.18 -11.12 8.73
C VAL A 114 4.70 -9.92 7.90
N GLU A 115 4.26 -8.86 8.58
CA GLU A 115 3.80 -7.63 7.93
C GLU A 115 4.95 -6.80 7.32
N LEU A 116 6.15 -6.75 7.93
CA LEU A 116 7.30 -6.08 7.30
C LEU A 116 7.77 -6.83 6.04
N GLN A 117 7.78 -8.16 6.07
CA GLN A 117 8.09 -8.96 4.87
C GLN A 117 7.05 -8.75 3.78
N ARG A 118 5.77 -8.80 4.15
CA ARG A 118 4.68 -8.58 3.21
C ARG A 118 4.77 -7.19 2.57
N ALA A 119 5.07 -6.15 3.36
CA ALA A 119 5.29 -4.82 2.83
C ALA A 119 6.48 -4.78 1.84
N ALA A 120 7.60 -5.44 2.17
CA ALA A 120 8.77 -5.53 1.29
C ALA A 120 8.48 -6.29 -0.03
N GLU A 121 7.72 -7.39 0.03
CA GLU A 121 7.28 -8.14 -1.15
C GLU A 121 6.43 -7.30 -2.11
N PHE A 122 5.69 -6.32 -1.57
CA PHE A 122 4.91 -5.35 -2.34
C PHE A 122 5.69 -4.05 -2.67
N GLY A 123 7.02 -4.04 -2.52
CA GLY A 123 7.89 -2.94 -2.96
C GLY A 123 8.08 -1.80 -1.95
N HIS A 124 7.78 -2.01 -0.66
CA HIS A 124 8.03 -0.99 0.36
C HIS A 124 9.50 -1.00 0.82
N ASN A 125 10.33 -0.15 0.21
CA ASN A 125 11.79 -0.13 0.41
C ASN A 125 12.23 0.01 1.88
N LEU A 126 11.58 0.88 2.66
CA LEU A 126 11.88 1.02 4.08
C LEU A 126 11.54 -0.25 4.88
N ALA A 127 10.51 -0.99 4.45
CA ALA A 127 10.15 -2.25 5.11
C ALA A 127 11.21 -3.32 4.84
N ALA A 128 11.71 -3.39 3.59
CA ALA A 128 12.82 -4.27 3.20
C ALA A 128 14.09 -3.97 4.03
N TYR A 129 14.44 -2.68 4.17
CA TYR A 129 15.60 -2.25 4.95
C TYR A 129 15.48 -2.61 6.44
N VAL A 130 14.35 -2.28 7.07
CA VAL A 130 14.11 -2.59 8.49
C VAL A 130 14.09 -4.09 8.71
N ALA A 131 13.43 -4.86 7.83
CA ALA A 131 13.44 -6.31 7.87
C ALA A 131 14.87 -6.87 7.81
N ALA A 132 15.73 -6.34 6.91
CA ALA A 132 17.12 -6.76 6.80
C ALA A 132 17.93 -6.51 8.10
N ILE A 133 17.75 -5.36 8.75
CA ILE A 133 18.42 -5.05 10.03
C ILE A 133 17.98 -6.01 11.13
N LEU A 134 16.67 -6.27 11.24
CA LEU A 134 16.13 -7.17 12.26
C LEU A 134 16.59 -8.61 12.03
N LEU A 135 16.64 -9.06 10.77
CA LEU A 135 17.22 -10.34 10.37
C LEU A 135 18.70 -10.43 10.78
N TYR A 136 19.49 -9.41 10.44
CA TYR A 136 20.92 -9.39 10.73
C TYR A 136 21.21 -9.48 12.24
N ARG A 137 20.53 -8.66 13.06
CA ARG A 137 20.72 -8.64 14.51
C ARG A 137 20.33 -9.93 15.22
N ALA A 138 19.44 -10.71 14.63
CA ALA A 138 19.01 -11.99 15.19
C ALA A 138 19.97 -13.16 14.86
N ASN A 139 20.88 -12.97 13.90
CA ASN A 139 21.79 -14.00 13.40
C ASN A 139 23.23 -13.86 13.96
N ASP A 140 23.41 -13.27 15.15
CA ASP A 140 24.74 -13.04 15.75
C ASP A 140 25.52 -14.35 16.08
N ASP A 141 24.94 -15.52 15.77
CA ASP A 141 25.51 -16.85 16.02
C ASP A 141 25.38 -17.88 14.88
N ALA A 142 24.87 -17.56 13.68
CA ALA A 142 24.95 -18.51 12.54
C ALA A 142 24.87 -17.89 11.14
N VAL A 143 25.74 -18.41 10.26
CA VAL A 143 25.81 -18.20 8.81
C VAL A 143 24.46 -18.49 8.14
N SER A 144 23.64 -17.46 7.92
CA SER A 144 22.61 -17.41 6.87
C SER A 144 22.27 -15.94 6.56
N ASP A 145 23.06 -15.37 5.63
CA ASP A 145 23.10 -13.95 5.27
C ASP A 145 22.36 -13.67 3.94
N ASP A 146 21.68 -14.67 3.36
CA ASP A 146 21.11 -14.58 2.02
C ASP A 146 19.83 -13.74 1.95
N ALA A 147 18.99 -13.77 3.00
CA ALA A 147 17.76 -12.99 3.04
C ALA A 147 18.04 -11.48 3.22
N ALA A 148 18.99 -11.14 4.09
CA ALA A 148 19.41 -9.75 4.30
C ALA A 148 20.05 -9.16 3.03
N ARG A 149 20.94 -9.92 2.37
CA ARG A 149 21.54 -9.53 1.08
C ARG A 149 20.51 -9.34 -0.04
N ARG A 150 19.44 -10.15 -0.06
CA ARG A 150 18.37 -10.01 -1.05
C ARG A 150 17.62 -8.67 -0.91
N TYR A 151 17.29 -8.27 0.32
CA TYR A 151 16.59 -7.00 0.56
C TYR A 151 17.49 -5.78 0.33
N MET A 152 18.78 -5.85 0.69
CA MET A 152 19.73 -4.76 0.39
C MET A 152 19.84 -4.49 -1.11
N ARG A 153 19.97 -5.54 -1.94
CA ARG A 153 20.00 -5.39 -3.41
C ARG A 153 18.72 -4.81 -3.99
N GLN A 154 17.56 -5.07 -3.37
CA GLN A 154 16.29 -4.53 -3.85
C GLN A 154 16.23 -3.01 -3.69
N VAL A 155 16.77 -2.47 -2.60
CA VAL A 155 16.87 -1.01 -2.37
C VAL A 155 17.85 -0.37 -3.35
N GLU A 156 19.03 -0.99 -3.56
CA GLU A 156 20.08 -0.46 -4.44
C GLU A 156 19.69 -0.47 -5.93
N CYS A 157 19.04 -1.53 -6.42
CA CYS A 157 18.69 -1.65 -7.83
C CYS A 157 17.53 -0.74 -8.27
N GLU A 158 16.62 -0.34 -7.37
CA GLU A 158 15.56 0.63 -7.70
C GLU A 158 16.12 2.05 -7.83
N GLU A 159 17.13 2.41 -7.04
CA GLU A 159 17.82 3.70 -7.12
C GLU A 159 18.61 3.84 -8.44
N GLU A 160 19.29 2.78 -8.88
CA GLU A 160 19.97 2.76 -10.18
C GLU A 160 18.99 2.84 -11.36
N ALA A 161 17.85 2.15 -11.30
CA ALA A 161 16.83 2.21 -12.37
C ALA A 161 16.20 3.60 -12.50
N VAL A 162 15.97 4.30 -11.38
CA VAL A 162 15.50 5.70 -11.38
C VAL A 162 16.57 6.63 -11.95
N ALA A 163 17.84 6.44 -11.59
CA ALA A 163 18.95 7.23 -12.14
C ALA A 163 19.13 7.04 -13.66
N VAL A 164 19.02 5.80 -14.15
CA VAL A 164 19.07 5.50 -15.60
C VAL A 164 17.88 6.12 -16.34
N SER A 165 16.68 6.10 -15.74
CA SER A 165 15.49 6.71 -16.33
C SER A 165 15.56 8.25 -16.38
N ALA A 166 16.20 8.88 -15.38
CA ALA A 166 16.44 10.31 -15.34
C ALA A 166 17.50 10.74 -16.36
N ALA A 167 18.57 9.95 -16.53
CA ALA A 167 19.60 10.20 -17.54
C ALA A 167 19.05 10.08 -18.97
N SER A 168 18.12 9.15 -19.23
CA SER A 168 17.49 8.97 -20.55
C SER A 168 16.50 10.08 -20.96
N ARG A 169 16.17 11.00 -20.05
CA ARG A 169 15.27 12.14 -20.30
C ARG A 169 16.02 13.46 -20.56
N GLY A 170 17.35 13.44 -20.55
CA GLY A 170 18.19 14.63 -20.66
C GLY A 170 18.82 14.90 -22.03
N ASP A 171 18.75 13.96 -22.99
CA ASP A 171 19.29 14.15 -24.35
C ASP A 171 18.14 14.33 -25.35
N GLY A 172 17.78 15.60 -25.58
CA GLY A 172 16.89 16.05 -26.64
C GLY A 172 17.38 17.36 -27.22
#